data_AF-A0A5M4AV68-F1
#
_entry.id   AF-A0A5M4AV68-F1
#
_cell.length_a   1.000
_cell.length_b   1.000
_cell.length_c   1.000
_cell.angle_alpha   90.00
_cell.angle_beta   90.00
_cell.angle_gamma   90.00
#
_symmetry.space_group_name_H-M   'P 1'
#
loop_
_entity.id
_entity.type
_entity.pdbx_description
1 polymer ?
#
loop_
_entity_poly.entity_id
_entity_poly.type
_entity_poly.pdbx_seq_one_letter_code
_entity_poly.pdbx_strand_id
1 'polypeptide(L)'
;MIQTDNIKSIEIDREGKLHVVTDMTTYPMIYRTATEVHWDVDKHSLYSPKPREWSYIKWYSHILDVCKTECSCKLLLTTETTWVNVPEELKNEIIEITPENR
;
A
#
# COMPACT_ATOMS: atom_id res chain seq x y z
N MET A 1 18.84 -9.70 1.50
CA MET A 1 17.68 -10.47 2.01
C MET A 1 16.47 -9.57 1.87
N ILE A 2 15.36 -10.09 1.34
CA ILE A 2 14.11 -9.31 1.24
C ILE A 2 13.41 -9.40 2.59
N GLN A 3 13.04 -8.25 3.15
CA GLN A 3 12.26 -8.16 4.39
C GLN A 3 10.76 -8.30 4.07
N THR A 4 9.96 -8.79 5.00
CA THR A 4 8.49 -8.84 4.87
C THR A 4 7.85 -7.93 5.90
N ASP A 5 6.84 -7.15 5.50
CA ASP A 5 6.03 -6.32 6.39
C ASP A 5 4.55 -6.62 6.21
N ASN A 6 3.77 -6.56 7.29
CA ASN A 6 2.34 -6.78 7.24
C ASN A 6 1.61 -5.46 6.98
N ILE A 7 0.55 -5.53 6.18
CA ILE A 7 -0.36 -4.40 5.98
C ILE A 7 -1.33 -4.35 7.16
N LYS A 8 -1.27 -3.29 7.96
CA LYS A 8 -2.21 -3.04 9.07
C LYS A 8 -3.57 -2.56 8.61
N SER A 9 -3.55 -1.59 7.70
CA SER A 9 -4.77 -1.03 7.15
C SER A 9 -4.56 -0.57 5.72
N ILE A 10 -5.65 -0.65 4.95
CA ILE A 10 -5.77 0.00 3.64
C ILE A 10 -6.85 1.06 3.78
N GLU A 11 -6.49 2.29 3.43
CA GLU A 11 -7.33 3.46 3.70
C GLU A 11 -7.46 4.34 2.47
N ILE A 12 -8.65 4.90 2.26
CA ILE A 12 -8.83 6.05 1.37
C ILE A 12 -9.08 7.27 2.26
N ASP A 13 -8.16 8.23 2.21
CA ASP A 13 -8.26 9.43 3.03
C ASP A 13 -9.32 10.41 2.50
N ARG A 14 -9.52 11.52 3.21
CA ARG A 14 -10.51 12.55 2.84
C ARG A 14 -10.16 13.28 1.54
N GLU A 15 -8.90 13.23 1.10
CA GLU A 15 -8.45 13.81 -0.16
C GLU A 15 -8.60 12.81 -1.33
N GLY A 16 -8.90 11.54 -1.04
CA GLY A 16 -9.03 10.45 -2.00
C GLY A 16 -7.69 9.78 -2.34
N LYS A 17 -6.68 9.90 -1.48
CA LYS A 17 -5.40 9.21 -1.61
C LYS A 17 -5.52 7.81 -1.02
N LEU A 18 -4.92 6.83 -1.69
CA LEU A 18 -4.80 5.47 -1.15
C LEU A 18 -3.61 5.43 -0.20
N HIS A 19 -3.83 4.93 1.01
CA HIS A 19 -2.79 4.66 1.99
C HIS A 19 -2.71 3.15 2.26
N VAL A 20 -1.50 2.62 2.23
CA VAL A 20 -1.15 1.27 2.69
C VAL A 20 -0.32 1.43 3.96
N VAL A 21 -0.96 1.23 5.10
CA VAL A 21 -0.35 1.37 6.44
C VAL A 21 0.35 0.06 6.81
N THR A 22 1.57 0.14 7.29
CA THR A 22 2.39 -1.06 7.56
C THR A 22 2.77 -1.19 9.04
N ASP A 23 3.27 -2.37 9.43
CA ASP A 23 3.65 -2.70 10.82
C ASP A 23 5.02 -2.12 11.20
N MET A 24 5.95 -1.96 10.24
CA MET A 24 7.35 -1.64 10.51
C MET A 24 7.81 -0.20 10.25
N THR A 25 9.03 0.04 10.72
CA THR A 25 9.72 1.32 10.89
C THR A 25 10.24 1.89 9.58
N THR A 26 9.52 2.85 9.01
CA THR A 26 9.97 3.87 8.04
C THR A 26 10.53 3.39 6.70
N TYR A 27 10.05 4.00 5.60
CA TYR A 27 10.63 3.85 4.27
C TYR A 27 11.38 5.13 3.85
N PRO A 28 12.56 5.41 4.45
CA PRO A 28 13.24 6.68 4.26
C PRO A 28 13.77 6.88 2.83
N MET A 29 13.68 5.92 1.92
CA MET A 29 14.21 6.06 0.55
C MET A 29 13.14 6.19 -0.54
N ILE A 30 11.85 6.04 -0.22
CA ILE A 30 10.78 6.05 -1.23
C ILE A 30 10.60 7.40 -1.93
N TYR A 31 10.90 8.51 -1.26
CA TYR A 31 10.80 9.84 -1.87
C TYR A 31 11.75 10.07 -3.06
N ARG A 32 12.72 9.16 -3.31
CA ARG A 32 13.74 9.31 -4.36
C ARG A 32 13.42 8.54 -5.65
N THR A 33 12.35 7.74 -5.68
CA THR A 33 12.19 6.71 -6.72
C THR A 33 11.45 7.16 -7.98
N ALA A 34 10.98 8.42 -8.07
CA ALA A 34 10.19 8.91 -9.21
C ALA A 34 8.97 8.02 -9.55
N THR A 35 8.43 7.30 -8.55
CA THR A 35 7.33 6.34 -8.67
C THR A 35 5.96 6.94 -8.34
N GLU A 36 5.92 8.22 -7.94
CA GLU A 36 4.76 8.91 -7.34
C GLU A 36 4.21 8.25 -6.07
N VAL A 37 4.93 7.27 -5.51
CA VAL A 37 4.65 6.72 -4.17
C VAL A 37 5.39 7.54 -3.14
N HIS A 38 4.68 7.90 -2.08
CA HIS A 38 5.21 8.72 -0.99
C HIS A 38 5.14 7.97 0.33
N TRP A 39 5.99 8.34 1.28
CA TRP A 39 5.98 7.83 2.64
C TRP A 39 5.45 8.91 3.60
N ASP A 40 4.39 8.59 4.32
CA ASP A 40 3.86 9.37 5.43
C ASP A 40 4.43 8.81 6.74
N VAL A 41 5.32 9.58 7.37
CA VAL A 41 6.00 9.19 8.61
C VAL A 41 5.03 9.14 9.80
N ASP A 42 4.06 10.05 9.84
CA ASP A 42 3.13 10.15 10.98
C ASP A 42 2.13 8.99 10.95
N LYS A 43 1.64 8.64 9.76
CA LYS A 43 0.71 7.51 9.57
C LYS A 43 1.37 6.16 9.42
N HIS A 44 2.70 6.10 9.25
CA HIS A 44 3.41 4.89 8.84
C HIS A 44 2.80 4.26 7.58
N SER A 45 2.59 5.08 6.55
CA SER A 45 1.86 4.65 5.36
C SER A 45 2.53 5.03 4.06
N LEU A 46 2.43 4.11 3.11
CA LEU A 46 2.78 4.33 1.71
C LEU A 46 1.54 4.83 1.00
N TYR A 47 1.63 5.95 0.30
CA TYR A 47 0.46 6.53 -0.31
C TYR A 47 0.67 6.98 -1.75
N SER A 48 -0.40 6.83 -2.53
CA SER A 48 -0.49 7.33 -3.89
C SER A 48 -1.08 8.74 -3.91
N PRO A 49 -0.88 9.52 -4.99
CA PRO A 49 -1.78 10.62 -5.28
C PRO A 49 -3.22 10.12 -5.45
N LYS A 50 -4.18 11.06 -5.40
CA LYS A 50 -5.56 10.76 -5.77
C LYS A 50 -5.60 10.20 -7.20
N PRO A 51 -6.25 9.05 -7.43
CA PRO A 51 -6.47 8.49 -8.76
C PRO A 51 -6.93 9.53 -9.80
N ARG A 52 -6.28 9.53 -10.96
CA ARG A 52 -6.69 10.28 -12.16
C ARG A 52 -6.85 9.32 -13.33
N GLU A 53 -5.73 8.80 -13.81
CA GLU A 53 -5.67 7.82 -14.92
C GLU A 53 -5.61 6.38 -14.42
N TRP A 54 -4.98 6.15 -13.27
CA TRP A 54 -4.86 4.84 -12.64
C TRP A 54 -5.95 4.65 -11.61
N SER A 55 -6.60 3.49 -11.63
CA SER A 55 -7.52 3.05 -10.59
C SER A 55 -6.79 2.76 -9.28
N TYR A 56 -7.54 2.71 -8.17
CA TYR A 56 -6.99 2.37 -6.87
C TYR A 56 -6.27 1.00 -6.86
N ILE A 57 -6.82 0.00 -7.56
CA ILE A 57 -6.20 -1.32 -7.65
C ILE A 57 -4.83 -1.28 -8.35
N LYS A 58 -4.69 -0.44 -9.40
CA LYS A 58 -3.39 -0.22 -10.06
C LYS A 58 -2.39 0.45 -9.12
N TRP A 59 -2.83 1.46 -8.38
CA TRP A 59 -2.00 2.12 -7.38
C TRP A 59 -1.56 1.19 -6.26
N TYR A 60 -2.47 0.35 -5.76
CA TYR A 60 -2.15 -0.67 -4.77
C TYR A 60 -1.06 -1.62 -5.27
N SER A 61 -1.24 -2.22 -6.46
CA SER A 61 -0.25 -3.11 -7.07
C SER A 61 1.10 -2.42 -7.29
N HIS A 62 1.07 -1.15 -7.72
CA HIS A 62 2.27 -0.35 -7.89
C HIS A 62 2.99 -0.09 -6.56
N ILE A 63 2.27 0.22 -5.48
CA ILE A 63 2.85 0.38 -4.14
C ILE A 63 3.54 -0.91 -3.68
N LEU A 64 2.91 -2.08 -3.89
CA LEU A 64 3.54 -3.37 -3.57
C LEU A 64 4.83 -3.59 -4.36
N ASP A 65 4.81 -3.27 -5.66
CA ASP A 65 5.97 -3.43 -6.53
C ASP A 65 7.12 -2.51 -6.12
N VAL A 66 6.84 -1.22 -5.91
CA VAL A 66 7.83 -0.23 -5.43
C VAL A 66 8.46 -0.65 -4.11
N CYS A 67 7.68 -1.19 -3.17
CA CYS A 67 8.24 -1.68 -1.91
C CYS A 67 9.22 -2.85 -2.16
N LYS A 68 8.83 -3.77 -3.04
CA LYS A 68 9.62 -4.96 -3.34
C LYS A 68 10.90 -4.60 -4.08
N THR A 69 10.83 -3.73 -5.09
CA THR A 69 11.95 -3.40 -5.99
C THR A 69 12.88 -2.35 -5.39
N GLU A 70 12.33 -1.29 -4.80
CA GLU A 70 13.12 -0.14 -4.32
C GLU A 70 13.50 -0.26 -2.85
N CYS A 71 12.68 -0.92 -2.03
CA CYS A 71 12.92 -1.04 -0.57
C CYS A 71 13.35 -2.44 -0.13
N SER A 72 13.45 -3.40 -1.07
CA SER A 72 13.69 -4.82 -0.73
C SER A 72 12.72 -5.33 0.34
N CYS A 73 11.47 -4.85 0.33
CA CYS A 73 10.44 -5.15 1.31
C CYS A 73 9.18 -5.69 0.62
N LYS A 74 8.69 -6.86 1.01
CA LYS A 74 7.44 -7.44 0.52
C LYS A 74 6.32 -7.15 1.52
N LEU A 75 5.31 -6.41 1.07
CA LEU A 75 4.10 -6.16 1.86
C LEU A 75 3.16 -7.37 1.77
N LEU A 76 2.58 -7.73 2.91
CA LEU A 76 1.72 -8.89 3.07
C LEU A 76 0.34 -8.46 3.55
N LEU A 77 -0.68 -8.75 2.73
CA LEU A 77 -2.07 -8.68 3.16
C LEU A 77 -2.36 -9.88 4.08
N THR A 78 -3.01 -9.62 5.20
CA THR A 78 -3.37 -10.67 6.18
C THR A 78 -4.84 -10.56 6.56
N THR A 79 -5.36 -11.55 7.30
CA THR A 79 -6.72 -11.51 7.85
C THR A 79 -6.90 -10.43 8.93
N GLU A 80 -5.80 -9.91 9.48
CA GLU A 80 -5.79 -8.83 10.46
C GLU A 80 -5.80 -7.44 9.79
N THR A 81 -5.60 -7.37 8.47
CA THR A 81 -5.65 -6.10 7.74
C THR A 81 -7.05 -5.48 7.82
N THR A 82 -7.11 -4.26 8.34
CA THR A 82 -8.34 -3.48 8.45
C THR A 82 -8.56 -2.57 7.23
N TRP A 83 -9.82 -2.17 7.01
CA TRP A 83 -10.21 -1.42 5.81
C TRP A 83 -10.93 -0.14 6.24
N VAL A 84 -10.44 1.02 5.81
CA VAL A 84 -10.98 2.33 6.23
C VAL A 84 -11.42 3.11 4.99
N ASN A 85 -12.73 3.35 4.87
CA ASN A 85 -13.33 4.05 3.72
C ASN A 85 -13.02 3.42 2.35
N VAL A 86 -12.74 2.12 2.31
CA VAL A 86 -12.52 1.35 1.08
C VAL A 86 -13.84 0.69 0.64
N PRO A 87 -14.35 0.95 -0.57
CA PRO A 87 -15.54 0.27 -1.10
C PRO A 87 -15.36 -1.25 -1.16
N GLU A 88 -16.43 -2.01 -0.94
CA GLU A 88 -16.38 -3.48 -0.94
C GLU A 88 -15.86 -4.07 -2.26
N GLU A 89 -16.20 -3.47 -3.40
CA GLU A 89 -15.70 -3.87 -4.72
C GLU A 89 -14.17 -3.83 -4.77
N LEU A 90 -13.57 -2.69 -4.42
CA LEU A 90 -12.11 -2.52 -4.40
C LEU A 90 -11.44 -3.45 -3.38
N LYS A 91 -12.07 -3.66 -2.21
CA LYS A 91 -11.58 -4.62 -1.22
C LYS A 91 -11.51 -6.03 -1.80
N ASN A 92 -12.55 -6.47 -2.50
CA ASN A 92 -12.60 -7.79 -3.13
C ASN A 92 -11.53 -7.91 -4.23
N GLU A 93 -11.34 -6.89 -5.06
CA GLU A 93 -10.26 -6.85 -6.06
C GLU A 93 -8.89 -7.02 -5.40
N ILE A 94 -8.60 -6.27 -4.32
CA ILE A 94 -7.32 -6.34 -3.60
C ILE A 94 -7.07 -7.75 -3.03
N ILE A 95 -8.10 -8.37 -2.45
CA ILE A 95 -8.02 -9.74 -1.91
C ILE A 95 -7.75 -10.75 -3.03
N GLU A 96 -8.40 -10.59 -4.19
CA GLU A 96 -8.23 -11.50 -5.33
C GLU A 96 -6.80 -11.47 -5.90
N ILE A 97 -6.20 -10.28 -6.01
CA ILE A 97 -4.84 -10.13 -6.54
C ILE A 97 -3.74 -10.40 -5.51
N THR A 98 -4.08 -10.50 -4.21
CA THR A 98 -3.13 -10.77 -3.12
C THR A 98 -3.42 -12.11 -2.42
N PRO A 99 -3.36 -13.26 -3.13
CA PRO A 99 -3.77 -14.56 -2.58
C PRO A 99 -2.78 -15.17 -1.59
N GLU A 100 -1.59 -14.60 -1.39
CA GLU A 100 -0.44 -15.30 -0.80
C GLU A 100 -0.51 -15.60 0.71
N ASN A 101 -1.58 -15.25 1.44
CA ASN A 101 -1.73 -15.59 2.87
C ASN A 101 -3.16 -15.99 3.27
N ARG A 102 -3.79 -16.93 2.55
CA ARG A 102 -4.96 -17.65 3.08
C ARG A 102 -4.55 -18.80 4.00
#